data_AF-A0A7Y3R6M6-F1
#
_entry.id   AF-A0A7Y3R6M6-F1
#
_cell.length_a   1.000
_cell.length_b   1.000
_cell.length_c   1.000
_cell.angle_alpha   90.00
_cell.angle_beta   90.00
_cell.angle_gamma   90.00
#
_symmetry.space_group_name_H-M   'P 1'
#
loop_
_entity.id
_entity.type
_entity.pdbx_description
1 polymer ?
#
loop_
_entity_poly.entity_id
_entity_poly.type
_entity_poly.pdbx_seq_one_letter_code
_entity_poly.pdbx_strand_id
1 'polypeptide(L)'
;MLGCFTLTVFFFGYQFISKKPFKTHSIAVTSEDTINRRLQQQAESLKTFIKKNSEYNSDLVFLIDMKIKSGENRFFVYDLKEHKIKDQGLVAHGSGSETGSENQLKFSNIPNSNTTSLGKYAIGHHYVGKFGKAYKLYGLDKTNDKAFERFIVLHYYDKVPYEQQSEPICNSLGCPMVNEKFFNRLEKILDNAEKKILLNIYY
;
A
#
# COMPACT_ATOMS: atom_id res chain seq x y z
N MET A 1 -41.29 12.55 88.67
CA MET A 1 -40.77 11.21 88.31
C MET A 1 -40.28 11.26 86.87
N LEU A 2 -39.05 10.75 86.68
CA LEU A 2 -38.38 10.38 85.42
C LEU A 2 -38.16 11.48 84.35
N GLY A 3 -36.90 11.89 84.24
CA GLY A 3 -36.35 12.54 83.06
C GLY A 3 -36.15 11.56 81.90
N CYS A 4 -36.19 12.08 80.67
CA CYS A 4 -35.83 11.36 79.46
C CYS A 4 -34.87 12.23 78.65
N PHE A 5 -33.58 11.95 78.78
CA PHE A 5 -32.51 12.47 77.94
C PHE A 5 -32.57 11.71 76.60
N THR A 6 -32.86 12.40 75.50
CA THR A 6 -32.77 11.81 74.16
C THR A 6 -31.39 12.09 73.57
N LEU A 7 -30.59 11.03 73.49
CA LEU A 7 -29.26 10.99 72.90
C LEU A 7 -29.39 11.00 71.37
N THR A 8 -28.96 12.08 70.71
CA THR A 8 -28.90 12.16 69.24
C THR A 8 -27.57 11.57 68.76
N VAL A 9 -27.60 10.39 68.16
CA VAL A 9 -26.44 9.73 67.55
C VAL A 9 -26.27 10.25 66.13
N PHE A 10 -25.20 11.01 65.87
CA PHE A 10 -24.78 11.42 64.54
C PHE A 10 -24.13 10.24 63.80
N PHE A 11 -24.84 9.66 62.83
CA PHE A 11 -24.26 8.72 61.88
C PHE A 11 -23.45 9.49 60.83
N PHE A 12 -22.12 9.49 60.96
CA PHE A 12 -21.20 9.89 59.89
C PHE A 12 -21.26 8.82 58.77
N GLY A 13 -22.10 9.07 57.77
CA GLY A 13 -22.10 8.29 56.53
C GLY A 13 -20.82 8.57 55.74
N TYR A 14 -19.88 7.62 55.77
CA TYR A 14 -18.77 7.58 54.82
C TYR A 14 -19.37 7.39 53.42
N GLN A 15 -19.34 8.44 52.59
CA GLN A 15 -19.63 8.28 51.17
C GLN A 15 -18.50 7.48 50.53
N PHE A 16 -18.78 6.21 50.23
CA PHE A 16 -17.99 5.42 49.30
C PHE A 16 -17.98 6.13 47.94
N ILE A 17 -16.92 6.89 47.67
CA ILE A 17 -16.61 7.37 46.33
C ILE A 17 -16.24 6.13 45.52
N SER A 18 -17.25 5.55 44.84
CA SER A 18 -17.02 4.59 43.78
C SER A 18 -16.15 5.26 42.73
N LYS A 19 -14.86 4.90 42.68
CA LYS A 19 -14.00 5.21 41.53
C LYS A 19 -14.64 4.53 40.32
N LYS A 20 -15.35 5.30 39.50
CA LYS A 20 -15.85 4.83 38.21
C LYS A 20 -14.65 4.27 37.43
N PRO A 21 -14.73 3.04 36.90
CA PRO A 21 -13.63 2.48 36.13
C PRO A 21 -13.34 3.40 34.95
N PHE A 22 -12.09 3.83 34.84
CA PHE A 22 -11.59 4.62 33.73
C PHE A 22 -11.75 3.76 32.47
N LYS A 23 -12.69 4.15 31.58
CA LYS A 23 -12.86 3.49 30.29
C LYS A 23 -11.65 3.81 29.42
N THR A 24 -10.72 2.86 29.33
CA THR A 24 -9.71 2.87 28.28
C THR A 24 -10.45 2.66 26.95
N HIS A 25 -10.63 3.74 26.17
CA HIS A 25 -11.09 3.62 24.78
C HIS A 25 -9.95 3.02 23.95
N SER A 26 -9.93 1.70 23.81
CA SER A 26 -9.19 1.05 22.72
C SER A 26 -9.94 1.35 21.42
N ILE A 27 -9.45 2.33 20.64
CA ILE A 27 -9.95 2.55 19.28
C ILE A 27 -9.54 1.30 18.47
N ALA A 28 -10.50 0.51 18.00
CA ALA A 28 -10.23 -0.59 17.09
C ALA A 28 -9.74 0.01 15.76
N VAL A 29 -8.45 -0.13 15.46
CA VAL A 29 -7.84 0.35 14.21
C VAL A 29 -8.47 -0.45 13.06
N THR A 30 -9.09 0.24 12.10
CA THR A 30 -9.70 -0.44 10.95
C THR A 30 -8.63 -0.93 9.96
N SER A 31 -9.01 -1.87 9.09
CA SER A 31 -8.14 -2.31 7.98
C SER A 31 -7.76 -1.15 7.07
N GLU A 32 -8.71 -0.24 6.82
CA GLU A 32 -8.51 0.98 6.03
C GLU A 32 -7.52 1.95 6.70
N ASP A 33 -7.66 2.20 8.01
CA ASP A 33 -6.69 3.01 8.77
C ASP A 33 -5.28 2.43 8.68
N THR A 34 -5.18 1.10 8.72
CA THR A 34 -3.88 0.42 8.63
C THR A 34 -3.27 0.56 7.23
N ILE A 35 -4.07 0.45 6.16
CA ILE A 35 -3.63 0.65 4.77
C ILE A 35 -3.19 2.10 4.57
N ASN A 36 -4.02 3.07 4.96
CA ASN A 36 -3.72 4.49 4.83
C ASN A 36 -2.43 4.87 5.57
N ARG A 37 -2.22 4.32 6.78
CA ARG A 37 -0.96 4.50 7.52
C ARG A 37 0.24 3.95 6.75
N ARG A 38 0.15 2.76 6.17
CA ARG A 38 1.26 2.19 5.36
C ARG A 38 1.52 3.03 4.11
N LEU A 39 0.48 3.46 3.41
CA LEU A 39 0.62 4.33 2.23
C LEU A 39 1.30 5.65 2.58
N GLN A 40 0.86 6.31 3.66
CA GLN A 40 1.47 7.56 4.12
C GLN A 40 2.94 7.36 4.49
N GLN A 41 3.29 6.27 5.17
CA GLN A 41 4.69 5.95 5.49
C GLN A 41 5.56 5.80 4.23
N GLN A 42 5.07 5.12 3.20
CA GLN A 42 5.80 4.96 1.94
C GLN A 42 5.87 6.27 1.14
N ALA A 43 4.79 7.05 1.13
CA ALA A 43 4.73 8.36 0.50
C ALA A 43 5.76 9.33 1.10
N GLU A 44 5.89 9.40 2.42
CA GLU A 44 6.88 10.25 3.09
C GLU A 44 8.33 9.80 2.82
N SER A 45 8.56 8.48 2.75
CA SER A 45 9.86 7.92 2.35
C SER A 45 10.24 8.36 0.93
N LEU A 46 9.31 8.26 -0.02
CA LEU A 46 9.51 8.72 -1.40
C LEU A 46 9.69 10.23 -1.49
N LYS A 47 8.89 11.01 -0.74
CA LYS A 47 9.01 12.48 -0.69
C LYS A 47 10.40 12.91 -0.24
N THR A 48 10.97 12.21 0.75
CA THR A 48 12.35 12.45 1.21
C THR A 48 13.38 12.09 0.13
N PHE A 49 13.16 11.00 -0.60
CA PHE A 49 14.03 10.61 -1.73
C PHE A 49 13.97 11.63 -2.87
N ILE A 50 12.78 12.08 -3.26
CA ILE A 50 12.56 13.06 -4.35
C ILE A 50 13.21 14.41 -4.01
N LYS A 51 13.17 14.86 -2.75
CA LYS A 51 13.86 16.10 -2.33
C LYS A 51 15.36 16.11 -2.65
N LYS A 52 15.99 14.92 -2.74
CA LYS A 52 17.41 14.75 -3.07
C LYS A 52 17.64 14.50 -4.57
N ASN A 53 16.58 14.25 -5.34
CA ASN A 53 16.62 13.82 -6.74
C ASN A 53 15.53 14.55 -7.53
N SER A 54 15.86 15.76 -7.99
CA SER A 54 14.89 16.71 -8.57
C SER A 54 14.30 16.29 -9.92
N GLU A 55 14.83 15.22 -10.55
CA GLU A 55 14.35 14.65 -11.80
C GLU A 55 13.03 13.87 -11.67
N TYR A 56 12.60 13.55 -10.45
CA TYR A 56 11.36 12.82 -10.20
C TYR A 56 10.19 13.75 -9.91
N ASN A 57 8.98 13.27 -10.21
CA ASN A 57 7.73 13.96 -9.96
C ASN A 57 7.53 14.15 -8.44
N SER A 58 7.32 15.40 -8.01
CA SER A 58 7.14 15.77 -6.60
C SER A 58 5.69 15.76 -6.12
N ASP A 59 4.75 15.50 -7.02
CA ASP A 59 3.32 15.67 -6.79
C ASP A 59 2.64 14.32 -6.69
N LEU A 60 3.03 13.35 -7.51
CA LEU A 60 2.41 12.04 -7.61
C LEU A 60 3.45 10.92 -7.56
N VAL A 61 3.11 9.86 -6.84
CA VAL A 61 3.85 8.60 -6.80
C VAL A 61 2.90 7.41 -6.93
N PHE A 62 3.41 6.29 -7.42
CA PHE A 62 2.68 5.03 -7.45
C PHE A 62 3.17 4.13 -6.31
N LEU A 63 2.23 3.49 -5.63
CA LEU A 63 2.47 2.66 -4.46
C LEU A 63 1.80 1.29 -4.68
N ILE A 64 2.54 0.20 -4.50
CA ILE A 64 1.99 -1.16 -4.53
C ILE A 64 2.22 -1.84 -3.19
N ASP A 65 1.12 -2.14 -2.48
CA ASP A 65 1.12 -2.80 -1.18
C ASP A 65 0.89 -4.31 -1.32
N MET A 66 1.96 -5.09 -1.28
CA MET A 66 1.89 -6.53 -1.45
C MET A 66 1.35 -7.27 -0.22
N LYS A 67 1.13 -6.60 0.92
CA LYS A 67 0.40 -7.21 2.06
C LYS A 67 -1.10 -7.32 1.78
N ILE A 68 -1.61 -6.55 0.82
CA ILE A 68 -3.00 -6.63 0.39
C ILE A 68 -3.16 -7.77 -0.62
N LYS A 69 -4.25 -8.54 -0.50
CA LYS A 69 -4.57 -9.68 -1.36
C LYS A 69 -4.61 -9.24 -2.82
N SER A 70 -4.23 -10.14 -3.75
CA SER A 70 -4.17 -9.79 -5.17
C SER A 70 -5.53 -9.51 -5.81
N GLY A 71 -6.61 -10.05 -5.24
CA GLY A 71 -8.00 -9.74 -5.59
C GLY A 71 -8.51 -8.39 -5.06
N GLU A 72 -7.74 -7.69 -4.24
CA GLU A 72 -8.10 -6.39 -3.66
C GLU A 72 -7.25 -5.25 -4.26
N ASN A 73 -7.76 -4.02 -4.15
CA ASN A 73 -7.07 -2.84 -4.66
C ASN A 73 -5.77 -2.67 -3.88
N ARG A 74 -4.65 -2.82 -4.58
CA ARG A 74 -3.32 -2.78 -3.97
C ARG A 74 -2.30 -2.00 -4.77
N PHE A 75 -2.68 -1.44 -5.91
CA PHE A 75 -1.96 -0.40 -6.62
C PHE A 75 -2.66 0.92 -6.35
N PHE A 76 -1.93 1.93 -5.90
CA PHE A 76 -2.45 3.26 -5.60
C PHE A 76 -1.67 4.35 -6.36
N VAL A 77 -2.41 5.26 -6.98
CA VAL A 77 -1.88 6.56 -7.41
C VAL A 77 -2.05 7.51 -6.23
N TYR A 78 -0.94 7.99 -5.67
CA TYR A 78 -0.95 8.74 -4.42
C TYR A 78 -0.45 10.18 -4.63
N ASP A 79 -1.24 11.14 -4.16
CA ASP A 79 -0.92 12.57 -4.19
C ASP A 79 -0.10 12.97 -2.96
N LEU A 80 1.13 13.42 -3.18
CA LEU A 80 2.09 13.82 -2.14
C LEU A 80 1.81 15.21 -1.54
N LYS A 81 0.96 16.01 -2.19
CA LYS A 81 0.55 17.35 -1.74
C LYS A 81 -0.72 17.26 -0.91
N GLU A 82 -1.73 16.56 -1.43
CA GLU A 82 -3.03 16.38 -0.79
C GLU A 82 -3.04 15.23 0.24
N HIS A 83 -1.99 14.39 0.26
CA HIS A 83 -1.88 13.21 1.12
C HIS A 83 -3.07 12.25 0.98
N LYS A 84 -3.47 11.96 -0.27
CA LYS A 84 -4.63 11.11 -0.56
C LYS A 84 -4.45 10.22 -1.78
N ILE A 85 -5.19 9.12 -1.82
CA ILE A 85 -5.32 8.25 -2.99
C ILE A 85 -6.15 8.97 -4.06
N LYS A 86 -5.65 9.03 -5.30
CA LYS A 86 -6.34 9.63 -6.46
C LYS A 86 -6.96 8.59 -7.38
N ASP A 87 -6.36 7.40 -7.43
CA ASP A 87 -6.82 6.27 -8.23
C ASP A 87 -6.26 4.98 -7.62
N GLN A 88 -6.91 3.86 -7.88
CA GLN A 88 -6.50 2.56 -7.39
C GLN A 88 -6.96 1.42 -8.32
N GLY A 89 -6.31 0.28 -8.19
CA GLY A 89 -6.70 -0.92 -8.93
C GLY A 89 -6.00 -2.19 -8.47
N LEU A 90 -6.40 -3.30 -9.09
CA LEU A 90 -5.75 -4.59 -8.93
C LEU A 90 -4.41 -4.62 -9.66
N VAL A 91 -3.45 -5.35 -9.09
CA VAL A 91 -2.16 -5.63 -9.74
C VAL A 91 -1.72 -7.04 -9.39
N ALA A 92 -1.41 -7.84 -10.40
CA ALA A 92 -0.83 -9.17 -10.23
C ALA A 92 0.66 -9.09 -9.84
N HIS A 93 1.12 -10.09 -9.10
CA HIS A 93 2.53 -10.26 -8.77
C HIS A 93 3.12 -11.43 -9.57
N GLY A 94 4.44 -11.62 -9.48
CA GLY A 94 5.11 -12.74 -10.13
C GLY A 94 4.77 -14.09 -9.49
N SER A 95 4.58 -15.13 -10.31
CA SER A 95 4.23 -16.49 -9.83
C SER A 95 5.28 -17.07 -8.87
N GLY A 96 6.53 -16.65 -9.00
CA GLY A 96 7.61 -17.03 -8.07
C GLY A 96 7.49 -16.38 -6.69
N SER A 97 6.53 -15.48 -6.46
CA SER A 97 6.25 -14.88 -5.15
C SER A 97 5.33 -15.71 -4.27
N GLU A 98 4.61 -16.68 -4.82
CA GLU A 98 3.75 -17.57 -4.04
C GLU A 98 4.58 -18.46 -3.11
N THR A 99 4.16 -18.54 -1.84
CA THR A 99 4.76 -19.49 -0.86
C THR A 99 3.92 -20.75 -0.68
N GLY A 100 2.68 -20.75 -1.18
CA GLY A 100 1.67 -21.78 -0.90
C GLY A 100 0.90 -21.56 0.41
N SER A 101 1.31 -20.57 1.22
CA SER A 101 0.57 -20.15 2.42
C SER A 101 -0.34 -18.97 2.09
N GLU A 102 -1.56 -18.97 2.65
CA GLU A 102 -2.52 -17.89 2.41
C GLU A 102 -1.92 -16.52 2.80
N ASN A 103 -2.02 -15.55 1.89
CA ASN A 103 -1.59 -14.16 2.11
C ASN A 103 -0.11 -13.98 2.47
N GLN A 104 0.74 -14.94 2.14
CA GLN A 104 2.18 -14.83 2.35
C GLN A 104 2.91 -14.82 1.00
N LEU A 105 3.71 -13.79 0.79
CA LEU A 105 4.53 -13.66 -0.41
C LEU A 105 6.02 -13.64 -0.08
N LYS A 106 6.81 -14.14 -1.01
CA LYS A 106 8.27 -13.99 -1.04
C LYS A 106 8.69 -13.09 -2.19
N PHE A 107 9.85 -12.46 -2.05
CA PHE A 107 10.38 -11.50 -3.01
C PHE A 107 11.81 -11.82 -3.34
N SER A 108 12.21 -11.56 -4.58
CA SER A 108 13.55 -11.87 -5.05
C SER A 108 13.95 -11.00 -6.22
N ASN A 109 15.23 -10.63 -6.23
CA ASN A 109 15.87 -9.92 -7.32
C ASN A 109 16.65 -10.85 -8.26
N ILE A 110 16.55 -12.17 -8.08
CA ILE A 110 17.33 -13.16 -8.83
C ILE A 110 16.72 -13.32 -10.23
N PRO A 111 17.52 -13.26 -11.32
CA PRO A 111 17.07 -13.56 -12.67
C PRO A 111 16.39 -14.93 -12.77
N ASN A 112 15.37 -15.05 -13.63
CA ASN A 112 14.57 -16.28 -13.84
C ASN A 112 13.82 -16.81 -12.61
N SER A 113 13.79 -16.09 -11.48
CA SER A 113 13.01 -16.49 -10.30
C SER A 113 11.49 -16.36 -10.49
N ASN A 114 11.05 -15.61 -11.50
CA ASN A 114 9.65 -15.20 -11.71
C ASN A 114 9.01 -14.48 -10.51
N THR A 115 9.81 -14.03 -9.55
CA THR A 115 9.36 -13.38 -8.32
C THR A 115 9.30 -11.87 -8.51
N THR A 116 8.36 -11.19 -7.88
CA THR A 116 8.40 -9.72 -7.80
C THR A 116 9.62 -9.25 -6.97
N SER A 117 10.25 -8.16 -7.39
CA SER A 117 11.28 -7.45 -6.62
C SER A 117 10.65 -6.30 -5.81
N LEU A 118 11.04 -6.12 -4.55
CA LEU A 118 10.60 -4.98 -3.73
C LEU A 118 11.52 -3.76 -3.91
N GLY A 119 10.99 -2.58 -3.66
CA GLY A 119 11.72 -1.31 -3.61
C GLY A 119 11.19 -0.27 -4.57
N LYS A 120 11.97 0.81 -4.71
CA LYS A 120 11.70 1.97 -5.55
C LYS A 120 12.11 1.71 -6.98
N TYR A 121 11.27 2.12 -7.90
CA TYR A 121 11.48 2.06 -9.33
C TYR A 121 11.30 3.45 -9.93
N ALA A 122 12.20 3.83 -10.84
CA ALA A 122 11.90 4.88 -11.79
C ALA A 122 11.10 4.26 -12.94
N ILE A 123 9.90 4.78 -13.19
CA ILE A 123 9.13 4.43 -14.39
C ILE A 123 9.74 5.20 -15.56
N GLY A 124 10.26 4.48 -16.55
CA GLY A 124 10.92 5.07 -17.70
C GLY A 124 10.06 5.04 -18.96
N HIS A 125 10.73 5.11 -20.11
CA HIS A 125 10.07 5.13 -21.42
C HIS A 125 9.24 3.88 -21.67
N HIS A 126 8.14 4.07 -22.39
CA HIS A 126 7.33 2.97 -22.87
C HIS A 126 7.91 2.33 -24.13
N TYR A 127 7.45 1.13 -24.44
CA TYR A 127 7.63 0.45 -25.71
C TYR A 127 6.39 -0.44 -25.96
N VAL A 128 6.25 -0.96 -27.18
CA VAL A 128 5.21 -1.94 -27.50
C VAL A 128 5.80 -3.34 -27.36
N GLY A 129 5.33 -4.11 -26.38
CA GLY A 129 5.72 -5.49 -26.14
C GLY A 129 4.64 -6.48 -26.56
N LYS A 130 4.78 -7.74 -26.12
CA LYS A 130 3.86 -8.85 -26.44
C LYS A 130 2.41 -8.57 -26.06
N PHE A 131 2.19 -7.82 -24.98
CA PHE A 131 0.86 -7.50 -24.45
C PHE A 131 0.46 -6.04 -24.72
N GLY A 132 1.06 -5.40 -25.73
CA GLY A 132 0.84 -3.98 -26.02
C GLY A 132 1.82 -3.06 -25.30
N LYS A 133 1.40 -1.81 -25.07
CA LYS A 133 2.25 -0.78 -24.46
C LYS A 133 2.67 -1.19 -23.04
N ALA A 134 3.95 -1.00 -22.72
CA ALA A 134 4.53 -1.31 -21.42
C ALA A 134 5.58 -0.27 -21.04
N TYR A 135 5.67 0.09 -19.76
CA TYR A 135 6.65 1.02 -19.24
C TYR A 135 7.83 0.29 -18.60
N LYS A 136 9.05 0.63 -19.00
CA LYS A 136 10.27 0.06 -18.42
C LYS A 136 10.40 0.46 -16.96
N LEU A 137 10.76 -0.51 -16.10
CA LEU A 137 11.00 -0.25 -14.68
C LEU A 137 12.50 -0.38 -14.38
N TYR A 138 13.07 0.71 -13.86
CA TYR A 138 14.48 0.77 -13.44
C TYR A 138 14.53 0.72 -11.92
N GLY A 139 15.11 -0.32 -11.35
CA GLY A 139 15.26 -0.46 -9.90
C GLY A 139 16.26 0.54 -9.34
N LEU A 140 15.90 1.15 -8.20
CA LEU A 140 16.71 2.16 -7.50
C LEU A 140 17.24 1.65 -6.15
N ASP A 141 16.85 0.45 -5.74
CA ASP A 141 17.28 -0.20 -4.50
C ASP A 141 18.01 -1.53 -4.82
N LYS A 142 18.90 -2.00 -3.93
CA LYS A 142 19.60 -3.30 -4.10
C LYS A 142 18.63 -4.49 -4.25
N THR A 143 17.42 -4.36 -3.74
CA THR A 143 16.37 -5.38 -3.81
C THR A 143 15.68 -5.44 -5.18
N ASN A 144 15.92 -4.47 -6.07
CA ASN A 144 15.34 -4.43 -7.40
C ASN A 144 16.30 -3.93 -8.51
N ASP A 145 17.59 -3.74 -8.22
CA ASP A 145 18.60 -3.23 -9.18
C ASP A 145 18.73 -4.06 -10.48
N LYS A 146 18.31 -5.32 -10.49
CA LYS A 146 18.28 -6.20 -11.68
C LYS A 146 16.97 -6.12 -12.46
N ALA A 147 16.02 -5.28 -12.07
CA ALA A 147 14.70 -5.21 -12.70
C ALA A 147 14.77 -4.97 -14.21
N PHE A 148 15.65 -4.07 -14.66
CA PHE A 148 15.81 -3.78 -16.07
C PHE A 148 16.39 -4.96 -16.85
N GLU A 149 17.45 -5.59 -16.32
CA GLU A 149 18.07 -6.80 -16.89
C GLU A 149 17.09 -7.99 -16.95
N ARG A 150 16.16 -8.04 -16.00
CA ARG A 150 15.10 -9.04 -15.91
C ARG A 150 13.87 -8.71 -16.76
N PHE A 151 13.91 -7.65 -17.57
CA PHE A 151 12.78 -7.19 -18.39
C PHE A 151 11.50 -6.94 -17.56
N ILE A 152 11.65 -6.46 -16.33
CA ILE A 152 10.52 -6.10 -15.47
C ILE A 152 9.92 -4.78 -15.96
N VAL A 153 8.62 -4.79 -16.24
CA VAL A 153 7.89 -3.66 -16.84
C VAL A 153 6.51 -3.53 -16.20
N LEU A 154 5.95 -2.33 -16.18
CA LEU A 154 4.53 -2.12 -15.88
C LEU A 154 3.74 -2.29 -17.18
N HIS A 155 2.83 -3.25 -17.22
CA HIS A 155 2.01 -3.53 -18.40
C HIS A 155 0.62 -4.02 -18.02
N TYR A 156 -0.30 -4.03 -18.99
CA TYR A 156 -1.58 -4.67 -18.80
C TYR A 156 -1.59 -6.13 -19.25
N TYR A 157 -2.59 -6.86 -18.79
CA TYR A 157 -3.00 -8.14 -19.36
C TYR A 157 -4.51 -8.28 -19.25
N ASP A 158 -5.16 -8.71 -20.33
CA ASP A 158 -6.63 -8.78 -20.47
C ASP A 158 -7.30 -9.66 -19.41
N LYS A 159 -6.58 -10.69 -18.90
CA LYS A 159 -7.09 -11.58 -17.85
C LYS A 159 -7.01 -11.01 -16.44
N VAL A 160 -6.33 -9.87 -16.21
CA VAL A 160 -6.40 -9.21 -14.91
C VAL A 160 -7.78 -8.57 -14.79
N PRO A 161 -8.61 -8.95 -13.80
CA PRO A 161 -9.94 -8.38 -13.66
C PRO A 161 -9.87 -6.90 -13.31
N TYR A 162 -10.91 -6.17 -13.72
CA TYR A 162 -11.00 -4.75 -13.43
C TYR A 162 -11.56 -4.49 -12.02
N GLU A 163 -12.61 -5.23 -11.64
CA GLU A 163 -13.24 -5.15 -10.32
C GLU A 163 -12.53 -6.07 -9.32
N GLN A 164 -12.66 -5.75 -8.03
CA GLN A 164 -12.16 -6.60 -6.95
C GLN A 164 -12.75 -8.02 -7.01
N GLN A 165 -11.97 -8.99 -6.58
CA GLN A 165 -12.28 -10.41 -6.60
C GLN A 165 -12.21 -10.98 -5.19
N SER A 166 -13.05 -11.97 -4.87
CA SER A 166 -12.96 -12.73 -3.62
C SER A 166 -11.75 -13.67 -3.61
N GLU A 167 -11.32 -14.13 -4.79
CA GLU A 167 -10.21 -15.05 -4.98
C GLU A 167 -8.95 -14.35 -5.51
N PRO A 168 -7.76 -14.95 -5.35
CA PRO A 168 -6.54 -14.46 -5.97
C PRO A 168 -6.67 -14.35 -7.50
N ILE A 169 -6.13 -13.27 -8.06
CA ILE A 169 -6.08 -13.06 -9.52
C ILE A 169 -4.91 -13.81 -10.16
N CYS A 170 -4.86 -13.84 -11.49
CA CYS A 170 -3.76 -14.45 -12.24
C CYS A 170 -2.38 -13.84 -11.90
N ASN A 171 -1.32 -14.61 -12.09
CA ASN A 171 0.06 -14.20 -11.82
C ASN A 171 0.84 -13.82 -13.09
N SER A 172 1.85 -12.95 -12.92
CA SER A 172 2.84 -12.61 -13.94
C SER A 172 4.12 -13.42 -13.77
N LEU A 173 5.20 -13.07 -14.49
CA LEU A 173 6.56 -13.60 -14.28
C LEU A 173 7.48 -12.62 -13.53
N GLY A 174 6.90 -11.71 -12.73
CA GLY A 174 7.62 -10.75 -11.89
C GLY A 174 7.18 -9.30 -12.12
N CYS A 175 6.62 -9.01 -13.29
CA CYS A 175 6.09 -7.70 -13.66
C CYS A 175 4.86 -7.31 -12.83
N PRO A 176 4.71 -6.04 -12.41
CA PRO A 176 3.41 -5.52 -12.01
C PRO A 176 2.49 -5.50 -13.24
N MET A 177 1.47 -6.35 -13.21
CA MET A 177 0.56 -6.57 -14.33
C MET A 177 -0.87 -6.19 -13.92
N VAL A 178 -1.48 -5.26 -14.64
CA VAL A 178 -2.77 -4.65 -14.27
C VAL A 178 -3.85 -4.90 -15.33
N ASN A 179 -5.11 -4.56 -15.03
CA ASN A 179 -6.17 -4.56 -16.03
C ASN A 179 -5.95 -3.43 -17.08
N GLU A 180 -6.36 -3.66 -18.32
CA GLU A 180 -6.25 -2.70 -19.43
C GLU A 180 -6.93 -1.35 -19.15
N LYS A 181 -8.15 -1.33 -18.61
CA LYS A 181 -8.84 -0.06 -18.30
C LYS A 181 -8.12 0.74 -17.22
N PHE A 182 -7.55 0.06 -16.22
CA PHE A 182 -6.74 0.72 -15.20
C PHE A 182 -5.43 1.21 -15.80
N PHE A 183 -4.76 0.40 -16.61
CA PHE A 183 -3.56 0.79 -17.34
C PHE A 183 -3.77 2.04 -18.19
N ASN A 184 -4.89 2.14 -18.91
CA ASN A 184 -5.20 3.32 -19.74
C ASN A 184 -5.35 4.61 -18.91
N ARG A 185 -5.71 4.52 -17.62
CA ARG A 185 -5.69 5.68 -16.72
C ARG A 185 -4.27 6.02 -16.27
N LEU A 186 -3.46 5.01 -15.93
CA LEU A 186 -2.05 5.19 -15.60
C LEU A 186 -1.27 5.77 -16.78
N GLU A 187 -1.54 5.30 -18.00
CA GLU A 187 -0.94 5.78 -19.25
C GLU A 187 -1.15 7.28 -19.43
N LYS A 188 -2.37 7.78 -19.22
CA LYS A 188 -2.66 9.22 -19.29
C LYS A 188 -1.82 10.02 -18.28
N ILE A 189 -1.60 9.49 -17.09
CA ILE A 189 -0.78 10.15 -16.07
C ILE A 189 0.70 10.12 -16.49
N LEU A 190 1.19 8.95 -16.88
CA LEU A 190 2.60 8.72 -17.20
C LEU A 190 3.05 9.49 -18.46
N ASP A 191 2.23 9.54 -19.49
CA ASP A 191 2.59 10.19 -20.75
C ASP A 191 2.53 11.72 -20.68
N ASN A 192 1.73 12.28 -19.78
CA ASN A 192 1.62 13.73 -19.58
C ASN A 192 2.52 14.25 -18.45
N ALA A 193 3.29 13.38 -17.78
CA ALA A 193 4.18 13.78 -16.70
C ALA A 193 5.47 14.39 -17.25
N GLU A 194 5.78 15.64 -16.87
CA GLU A 194 7.05 16.30 -17.23
C GLU A 194 8.28 15.64 -16.59
N LYS A 195 8.08 14.99 -15.45
CA LYS A 195 9.12 14.30 -14.67
C LYS A 195 8.73 12.86 -14.42
N LYS A 196 9.74 12.00 -14.30
CA LYS A 196 9.55 10.56 -14.07
C LYS A 196 8.79 10.33 -12.77
N ILE A 197 7.75 9.52 -12.83
CA ILE A 197 7.00 9.09 -11.64
C ILE A 197 7.73 7.91 -11.01
N LEU A 198 7.85 7.94 -9.68
CA LEU A 198 8.37 6.82 -8.91
C LEU A 198 7.25 5.82 -8.60
N LEU A 199 7.57 4.54 -8.73
CA LEU A 199 6.77 3.43 -8.23
C LEU A 199 7.51 2.80 -7.04
N ASN A 200 6.83 2.54 -5.94
CA ASN A 200 7.39 1.75 -4.84
C ASN A 200 6.55 0.49 -4.62
N ILE A 201 7.20 -0.68 -4.72
CA ILE A 201 6.59 -1.97 -4.41
C ILE A 201 7.08 -2.40 -3.03
N TYR A 202 6.18 -2.57 -2.08
CA TYR A 202 6.53 -2.89 -0.69
C TYR A 202 5.65 -4.02 -0.14
N TYR A 203 6.11 -4.64 0.94
CA TYR A 203 5.42 -5.68 1.68
C TYR A 203 5.53 -5.37 3.16
#